data_AF-A0A4Y4DU72-F1
#
_entry.id   AF-A0A4Y4DU72-F1
#
_cell.length_a   1.000
_cell.length_b   1.000
_cell.length_c   1.000
_cell.angle_alpha   90.00
_cell.angle_beta   90.00
_cell.angle_gamma   90.00
#
_symmetry.space_group_name_H-M   'P 1'
#
loop_
_entity.id
_entity.type
_entity.pdbx_description
1 polymer ?
#
loop_
_entity_poly.entity_id
_entity_poly.type
_entity_poly.pdbx_seq_one_letter_code
_entity_poly.pdbx_strand_id
1 'polypeptide(L)'
;MVGAGLAVVLGLGACATADGPASRTAGEGSYRCWETVVPDDVLESGVTADHLSEDGRAALDGLEVPPIDPAEWTVVEDGAERVALLRELDGPEDLGAGDVRTHEMLVIEWTDAPNLDPSPTWVLTAAQTCALRADLGELGTATLTLDPEHPPVPDARELHLLVTEMACNNGEDAEGRVRLSALAVRDDAVAVTVGVEPRTGEANCPSNPPTPFVVELDEPLGDRVVLDASVHPAREVVLP
;
A
#
# COMPACT_ATOMS: atom_id res chain seq x y z
N MET A 1 62.92 -47.36 -12.20
CA MET A 1 62.81 -46.19 -11.29
C MET A 1 61.86 -45.19 -11.95
N VAL A 2 60.70 -44.97 -11.31
CA VAL A 2 59.90 -43.72 -11.21
C VAL A 2 59.75 -42.87 -12.50
N GLY A 3 58.58 -42.53 -13.03
CA GLY A 3 57.19 -42.65 -12.58
C GLY A 3 56.28 -42.08 -13.67
N ALA A 4 55.06 -42.63 -13.80
CA ALA A 4 54.03 -42.19 -14.73
C ALA A 4 53.28 -40.99 -14.12
N GLY A 5 53.22 -39.87 -14.84
CA GLY A 5 52.38 -38.72 -14.51
C GLY A 5 51.01 -38.85 -15.16
N LEU A 6 49.99 -39.09 -14.34
CA LEU A 6 48.57 -38.97 -14.70
C LEU A 6 48.24 -37.49 -14.93
N ALA A 7 47.71 -37.15 -16.11
CA ALA A 7 47.01 -35.89 -16.34
C ALA A 7 45.51 -36.13 -16.15
N VAL A 8 44.96 -35.62 -15.04
CA VAL A 8 43.53 -35.61 -14.75
C VAL A 8 42.94 -34.35 -15.39
N VAL A 9 42.05 -34.54 -16.38
CA VAL A 9 41.19 -33.47 -16.91
C VAL A 9 39.91 -33.50 -16.08
N LEU A 10 39.81 -32.60 -15.10
CA LEU A 10 38.57 -32.35 -14.36
C LEU A 10 37.68 -31.46 -15.22
N GLY A 11 36.58 -32.03 -15.71
CA GLY A 11 35.46 -31.27 -16.27
C GLY A 11 34.72 -30.56 -15.15
N LEU A 12 34.75 -29.23 -15.15
CA LEU A 12 33.86 -28.43 -14.32
C LEU A 12 32.56 -28.24 -15.09
N GLY A 13 31.55 -29.04 -14.74
CA GLY A 13 30.16 -28.75 -15.05
C GLY A 13 29.72 -27.55 -14.21
N ALA A 14 29.45 -26.43 -14.87
CA ALA A 14 28.79 -25.30 -14.25
C ALA A 14 27.31 -25.67 -14.07
N CYS A 15 26.90 -25.93 -12.83
CA CYS A 15 25.49 -25.91 -12.45
C CYS A 15 25.03 -24.45 -12.54
N ALA A 16 24.29 -24.11 -13.59
CA ALA A 16 23.49 -22.89 -13.60
C ALA A 16 22.32 -23.11 -12.65
N THR A 17 22.40 -22.56 -11.44
CA THR A 17 21.22 -22.29 -10.64
C THR A 17 20.41 -21.26 -11.40
N ALA A 18 19.26 -21.67 -11.91
CA ALA A 18 18.26 -20.74 -12.38
C ALA A 18 17.73 -20.00 -11.16
N ASP A 19 18.23 -18.78 -10.94
CA ASP A 19 17.52 -17.80 -10.12
C ASP A 19 16.18 -17.56 -10.83
N GLY A 20 15.12 -18.17 -10.31
CA GLY A 20 13.77 -17.80 -10.67
C GLY A 20 13.57 -16.31 -10.36
N PRO A 21 12.70 -15.60 -11.08
CA PRO A 21 12.40 -14.22 -10.72
C PRO A 21 11.90 -14.21 -9.29
N ALA A 22 12.61 -13.52 -8.40
CA ALA A 22 12.11 -13.21 -7.08
C ALA A 22 10.76 -12.51 -7.26
N SER A 23 9.70 -13.13 -6.74
CA SER A 23 8.41 -12.49 -6.62
C SER A 23 8.59 -11.25 -5.76
N ARG A 24 8.70 -10.09 -6.39
CA ARG A 24 8.67 -8.82 -5.69
C ARG A 24 7.32 -8.72 -4.99
N THR A 25 7.34 -8.61 -3.67
CA THR A 25 6.13 -8.38 -2.90
C THR A 25 5.69 -6.94 -3.19
N ALA A 26 4.39 -6.71 -3.41
CA ALA A 26 3.89 -5.35 -3.52
C ALA A 26 4.23 -4.59 -2.22
N GLY A 27 4.82 -3.40 -2.36
CA GLY A 27 5.27 -2.59 -1.23
C GLY A 27 6.68 -2.86 -0.73
N GLU A 28 7.58 -3.50 -1.50
CA GLU A 28 9.01 -3.54 -1.16
C GLU A 28 9.61 -2.11 -1.07
N GLY A 29 9.64 -1.58 0.16
CA GLY A 29 10.34 -0.37 0.57
C GLY A 29 9.48 0.83 0.97
N SER A 30 8.17 0.87 0.65
CA SER A 30 7.28 1.96 1.11
C SER A 30 5.80 1.70 0.85
N TYR A 31 4.97 2.32 1.69
CA TYR A 31 3.53 2.46 1.55
C TYR A 31 3.16 3.93 1.31
N ARG A 32 1.87 4.17 1.07
CA ARG A 32 1.28 5.50 0.95
C ARG A 32 0.04 5.60 1.82
N CYS A 33 -0.03 6.69 2.56
CA CYS A 33 -1.27 7.20 3.14
C CYS A 33 -1.66 8.43 2.32
N TRP A 34 -2.57 8.23 1.37
CA TRP A 34 -2.89 9.23 0.34
C TRP A 34 -1.63 9.65 -0.44
N GLU A 35 -1.30 10.95 -0.46
CA GLU A 35 -0.14 11.47 -1.19
C GLU A 35 1.18 11.31 -0.42
N THR A 36 1.11 11.00 0.88
CA THR A 36 2.30 10.90 1.74
C THR A 36 2.90 9.50 1.68
N VAL A 37 4.18 9.42 1.32
CA VAL A 37 4.95 8.17 1.36
C VAL A 37 5.29 7.86 2.81
N VAL A 38 5.02 6.62 3.21
CA VAL A 38 5.37 6.05 4.51
C VAL A 38 6.41 4.95 4.25
N PRO A 39 7.69 5.20 4.54
CA PRO A 39 8.73 4.17 4.49
C PRO A 39 8.38 2.95 5.35
N ASP A 40 8.85 1.77 4.97
CA ASP A 40 8.61 0.54 5.72
C ASP A 40 9.29 0.54 7.10
N ASP A 41 10.49 1.10 7.21
CA ASP A 41 11.24 1.22 8.46
C ASP A 41 10.53 2.08 9.53
N VAL A 42 9.72 3.06 9.10
CA VAL A 42 8.84 3.86 9.97
C VAL A 42 7.79 2.98 10.63
N LEU A 43 7.24 1.98 9.93
CA LEU A 43 6.24 1.06 10.49
C LEU A 43 6.85 0.05 11.47
N GLU A 44 8.10 -0.36 11.25
CA GLU A 44 8.77 -1.35 12.09
C GLU A 44 9.44 -0.74 13.33
N SER A 45 10.01 0.45 13.17
CA SER A 45 10.94 1.03 14.15
C SER A 45 10.92 2.57 14.21
N GLY A 46 9.87 3.19 13.68
CA GLY A 46 9.72 4.64 13.69
C GLY A 46 9.78 5.23 15.09
N VAL A 47 10.30 6.46 15.17
CA VAL A 47 10.35 7.22 16.42
C VAL A 47 9.05 7.98 16.63
N THR A 48 8.67 8.16 17.88
CA THR A 48 7.47 8.90 18.27
C THR A 48 7.69 10.42 18.21
N ALA A 49 6.60 11.18 18.11
CA ALA A 49 6.64 12.63 17.89
C ALA A 49 7.16 13.44 19.08
N ASP A 50 7.35 12.83 20.26
CA ASP A 50 8.10 13.45 21.36
C ASP A 50 9.59 13.62 21.06
N HIS A 51 10.08 12.96 20.00
CA HIS A 51 11.44 13.08 19.49
C HIS A 51 11.59 14.05 18.32
N LEU A 52 10.54 14.81 17.96
CA LEU A 52 10.61 15.82 16.91
C LEU A 52 11.71 16.87 17.18
N SER A 53 12.27 17.38 16.09
CA SER A 53 13.17 18.52 16.07
C SER A 53 12.55 19.78 16.70
N GLU A 54 13.31 20.86 16.82
CA GLU A 54 12.75 22.14 17.27
C GLU A 54 11.67 22.66 16.32
N ASP A 55 11.93 22.58 15.02
CA ASP A 55 10.98 22.97 13.98
C ASP A 55 9.74 22.05 14.02
N GLY A 56 9.95 20.74 14.16
CA GLY A 56 8.88 19.76 14.25
C GLY A 56 7.97 19.98 15.47
N ARG A 57 8.55 20.28 16.63
CA ARG A 57 7.77 20.63 17.84
C ARG A 57 7.02 21.95 17.66
N ALA A 58 7.63 22.94 16.99
CA ALA A 58 6.93 24.19 16.67
C ALA A 58 5.76 23.97 15.70
N ALA A 59 5.85 22.97 14.81
CA ALA A 59 4.76 22.60 13.92
C ALA A 59 3.52 22.11 14.67
N LEU A 60 3.69 21.43 15.82
CA LEU A 60 2.57 20.97 16.64
C LEU A 60 1.74 22.13 17.24
N ASP A 61 2.33 23.31 17.37
CA ASP A 61 1.66 24.54 17.81
C ASP A 61 1.09 25.37 16.63
N GLY A 62 1.10 24.79 15.42
CA GLY A 62 0.68 25.43 14.18
C GLY A 62 -0.83 25.72 14.10
N LEU A 63 -1.21 26.49 13.08
CA LEU A 63 -2.61 26.82 12.83
C LEU A 63 -3.42 25.56 12.48
N GLU A 64 -4.58 25.42 13.11
CA GLU A 64 -5.54 24.32 12.91
C GLU A 64 -5.03 22.94 13.31
N VAL A 65 -3.79 22.82 13.81
CA VAL A 65 -3.24 21.57 14.32
C VAL A 65 -3.98 21.19 15.61
N PRO A 66 -4.62 20.01 15.68
CA PRO A 66 -5.32 19.59 16.88
C PRO A 66 -4.31 19.29 18.00
N PRO A 67 -4.69 19.46 19.28
CA PRO A 67 -3.85 18.97 20.37
C PRO A 67 -3.78 17.43 20.29
N ILE A 68 -2.56 16.90 20.27
CA ILE A 68 -2.28 15.46 20.25
C ILE A 68 -1.41 15.06 21.45
N ASP A 69 -1.36 13.76 21.75
CA ASP A 69 -0.31 13.18 22.59
C ASP A 69 0.85 12.73 21.68
N PRO A 70 2.01 13.40 21.69
CA PRO A 70 3.10 13.07 20.75
C PRO A 70 3.63 11.64 20.87
N ALA A 71 3.46 10.99 22.02
CA ALA A 71 3.90 9.61 22.21
C ALA A 71 3.06 8.58 21.41
N GLU A 72 1.85 8.95 20.98
CA GLU A 72 0.93 8.10 20.22
C GLU A 72 1.11 8.24 18.70
N TRP A 73 2.02 9.11 18.25
CA TRP A 73 2.23 9.42 16.84
C TRP A 73 3.65 9.10 16.42
N THR A 74 3.79 8.31 15.36
CA THR A 74 5.06 8.00 14.71
C THR A 74 5.42 9.08 13.72
N VAL A 75 6.68 9.52 13.73
CA VAL A 75 7.24 10.49 12.80
C VAL A 75 7.48 9.83 11.44
N VAL A 76 6.79 10.32 10.41
CA VAL A 76 7.03 9.96 9.01
C VAL A 76 8.00 10.94 8.37
N GLU A 77 7.85 12.23 8.67
CA GLU A 77 8.71 13.31 8.18
C GLU A 77 8.89 14.36 9.28
N ASP A 78 10.14 14.80 9.49
CA ASP A 78 10.52 15.89 10.41
C ASP A 78 11.48 16.82 9.68
N GLY A 79 10.90 17.73 8.90
CA GLY A 79 11.61 18.72 8.08
C GLY A 79 11.31 20.14 8.52
N ALA A 80 12.16 21.08 8.08
CA ALA A 80 12.02 22.51 8.39
C ALA A 80 10.80 23.17 7.72
N GLU A 81 10.22 22.53 6.70
CA GLU A 81 9.06 23.05 5.95
C GLU A 81 7.86 22.12 5.97
N ARG A 82 8.01 20.89 6.47
CA ARG A 82 6.97 19.87 6.46
C ARG A 82 7.19 18.86 7.57
N VAL A 83 6.12 18.53 8.27
CA VAL A 83 6.05 17.47 9.28
C VAL A 83 4.90 16.56 8.92
N ALA A 84 5.14 15.26 8.90
CA ALA A 84 4.12 14.25 8.67
C ALA A 84 4.15 13.24 9.81
N LEU A 85 2.98 13.00 10.40
CA LEU A 85 2.80 12.11 11.55
C LEU A 85 1.75 11.06 11.22
N LEU A 86 2.03 9.83 11.58
CA LEU A 86 1.15 8.68 11.37
C LEU A 86 0.84 8.04 12.72
N ARG A 87 -0.41 7.63 12.93
CA ARG A 87 -0.76 6.71 14.00
C ARG A 87 -1.68 5.61 13.52
N GLU A 88 -1.70 4.51 14.24
CA GLU A 88 -2.75 3.50 14.10
C GLU A 88 -4.04 3.99 14.80
N LEU A 89 -5.19 3.64 14.25
CA LEU A 89 -6.49 3.93 14.84
C LEU A 89 -6.80 2.96 15.98
N ASP A 90 -7.59 3.40 16.97
CA ASP A 90 -8.10 2.53 18.04
C ASP A 90 -8.90 1.33 17.52
N GLY A 91 -9.47 1.47 16.32
CA GLY A 91 -10.12 0.40 15.58
C GLY A 91 -10.28 0.75 14.10
N PRO A 92 -10.41 -0.26 13.23
CA PRO A 92 -10.56 -0.03 11.81
C PRO A 92 -11.88 0.71 11.49
N GLU A 93 -11.81 1.69 10.61
CA GLU A 93 -12.98 2.34 10.01
C GLU A 93 -13.32 1.66 8.68
N ASP A 94 -14.46 0.97 8.62
CA ASP A 94 -14.95 0.35 7.39
C ASP A 94 -15.93 1.29 6.68
N LEU A 95 -15.54 1.79 5.51
CA LEU A 95 -16.36 2.67 4.68
C LEU A 95 -17.11 1.89 3.57
N GLY A 96 -17.05 0.56 3.60
CA GLY A 96 -17.66 -0.34 2.62
C GLY A 96 -16.79 -0.51 1.37
N ALA A 97 -17.21 -1.45 0.51
CA ALA A 97 -16.53 -1.75 -0.76
C ALA A 97 -15.01 -2.03 -0.61
N GLY A 98 -14.60 -2.58 0.53
CA GLY A 98 -13.22 -2.87 0.85
C GLY A 98 -12.36 -1.64 1.23
N ASP A 99 -12.93 -0.45 1.46
CA ASP A 99 -12.20 0.69 2.04
C ASP A 99 -12.20 0.62 3.57
N VAL A 100 -11.34 -0.24 4.12
CA VAL A 100 -11.07 -0.31 5.56
C VAL A 100 -9.82 0.50 5.90
N ARG A 101 -9.96 1.53 6.72
CA ARG A 101 -8.88 2.43 7.14
C ARG A 101 -8.40 2.06 8.53
N THR A 102 -7.09 2.06 8.72
CA THR A 102 -6.44 1.60 9.95
C THR A 102 -5.50 2.63 10.55
N HIS A 103 -5.20 3.69 9.80
CA HIS A 103 -4.28 4.73 10.22
C HIS A 103 -4.89 6.11 10.09
N GLU A 104 -4.34 7.06 10.83
CA GLU A 104 -4.58 8.48 10.69
C GLU A 104 -3.25 9.18 10.37
N MET A 105 -3.32 10.18 9.49
CA MET A 105 -2.19 10.99 9.09
C MET A 105 -2.48 12.47 9.35
N LEU A 106 -1.51 13.15 9.97
CA LEU A 106 -1.43 14.61 10.01
C LEU A 106 -0.28 15.06 9.12
N VAL A 107 -0.53 16.07 8.30
CA VAL A 107 0.50 16.77 7.51
C VAL A 107 0.42 18.25 7.85
N ILE A 108 1.55 18.79 8.30
CA ILE A 108 1.70 20.18 8.73
C ILE A 108 2.81 20.80 7.90
N GLU A 109 2.54 21.94 7.26
CA GLU A 109 3.48 22.59 6.35
C GLU A 109 3.74 24.04 6.74
N TRP A 110 5.00 24.46 6.57
CA TRP A 110 5.41 25.84 6.75
C TRP A 110 4.96 26.65 5.53
N THR A 111 3.99 27.52 5.74
CA THR A 111 3.33 28.25 4.67
C THR A 111 3.59 29.74 4.79
N ASP A 112 4.12 30.34 3.71
CA ASP A 112 4.17 31.80 3.53
C ASP A 112 3.06 32.22 2.57
N ALA A 113 1.93 32.66 3.11
CA ALA A 113 0.78 33.10 2.32
C ALA A 113 0.16 34.38 2.88
N PRO A 114 -0.17 35.36 2.02
CA PRO A 114 -0.62 36.69 2.44
C PRO A 114 -1.98 36.71 3.15
N ASN A 115 -2.74 35.61 3.10
CA ASN A 115 -4.02 35.45 3.78
C ASN A 115 -3.89 34.76 5.15
N LEU A 116 -2.68 34.44 5.61
CA LEU A 116 -2.39 33.92 6.94
C LEU A 116 -1.90 35.05 7.86
N ASP A 117 -2.30 35.01 9.13
CA ASP A 117 -1.84 35.92 10.18
C ASP A 117 -1.56 35.12 11.47
N PRO A 118 -0.29 34.96 11.88
CA PRO A 118 0.92 35.46 11.21
C PRO A 118 1.25 34.69 9.91
N SER A 119 2.06 35.32 9.04
CA SER A 119 2.72 34.64 7.90
C SER A 119 4.21 35.02 7.88
N PRO A 120 5.14 34.07 7.66
CA PRO A 120 4.89 32.64 7.51
C PRO A 120 4.51 31.94 8.82
N THR A 121 3.83 30.79 8.73
CA THR A 121 3.45 29.97 9.89
C THR A 121 3.28 28.50 9.49
N TRP A 122 3.38 27.60 10.48
CA TRP A 122 2.94 26.21 10.34
C TRP A 122 1.41 26.16 10.20
N VAL A 123 0.91 25.35 9.28
CA VAL A 123 -0.52 25.13 9.02
C VAL A 123 -0.76 23.64 8.83
N LEU A 124 -1.80 23.11 9.48
CA LEU A 124 -2.30 21.78 9.18
C LEU A 124 -2.87 21.77 7.75
N THR A 125 -2.24 21.05 6.83
CA THR A 125 -2.72 20.93 5.44
C THR A 125 -3.47 19.64 5.19
N ALA A 126 -3.30 18.63 6.05
CA ALA A 126 -4.10 17.42 6.00
C ALA A 126 -4.29 16.76 7.38
N ALA A 127 -5.52 16.32 7.67
CA ALA A 127 -5.86 15.45 8.79
C ALA A 127 -6.92 14.45 8.34
N GLN A 128 -6.53 13.18 8.20
CA GLN A 128 -7.31 12.20 7.45
C GLN A 128 -6.96 10.76 7.83
N THR A 129 -7.97 9.89 7.77
CA THR A 129 -7.78 8.45 7.92
C THR A 129 -7.40 7.80 6.59
N CYS A 130 -6.67 6.69 6.64
CA CYS A 130 -6.25 5.93 5.47
C CYS A 130 -6.02 4.44 5.76
N ALA A 131 -6.07 3.63 4.70
CA ALA A 131 -5.31 2.39 4.66
C ALA A 131 -3.92 2.71 4.12
N LEU A 132 -2.88 2.12 4.70
CA LEU A 132 -1.54 2.17 4.11
C LEU A 132 -1.54 1.30 2.86
N ARG A 133 -1.34 1.91 1.69
CA ARG A 133 -1.40 1.22 0.40
C ARG A 133 0.00 1.05 -0.18
N ALA A 134 0.30 -0.12 -0.71
CA ALA A 134 1.57 -0.38 -1.37
C ALA A 134 1.79 0.60 -2.53
N ASP A 135 3.02 1.07 -2.71
CA ASP A 135 3.38 1.79 -3.93
C ASP A 135 3.42 0.80 -5.11
N LEU A 136 2.51 0.98 -6.07
CA LEU A 136 2.38 0.13 -7.25
C LEU A 136 3.06 0.73 -8.50
N GLY A 137 3.89 1.77 -8.33
CA GLY A 137 4.55 2.47 -9.42
C GLY A 137 3.56 3.21 -10.31
N GLU A 138 3.49 2.84 -11.58
CA GLU A 138 2.61 3.49 -12.57
C GLU A 138 1.13 3.10 -12.42
N LEU A 139 0.81 2.10 -11.60
CA LEU A 139 -0.57 1.67 -11.35
C LEU A 139 -1.18 2.50 -10.20
N GLY A 140 -2.42 2.93 -10.38
CA GLY A 140 -3.24 3.47 -9.31
C GLY A 140 -3.71 2.37 -8.36
N THR A 141 -3.99 2.75 -7.12
CA THR A 141 -4.52 1.85 -6.09
C THR A 141 -6.01 1.61 -6.27
N ALA A 142 -6.49 0.46 -5.79
CA ALA A 142 -7.90 0.09 -5.77
C ALA A 142 -8.27 -0.57 -4.44
N THR A 143 -9.57 -0.69 -4.17
CA THR A 143 -10.09 -1.57 -3.12
C THR A 143 -10.65 -2.85 -3.75
N LEU A 144 -10.65 -3.92 -2.96
CA LEU A 144 -11.05 -5.26 -3.39
C LEU A 144 -12.18 -5.78 -2.50
N THR A 145 -13.18 -6.37 -3.14
CA THR A 145 -14.17 -7.26 -2.51
C THR A 145 -14.35 -8.53 -3.33
N LEU A 146 -14.93 -9.57 -2.73
CA LEU A 146 -15.34 -10.77 -3.44
C LEU A 146 -16.59 -10.48 -4.29
N ASP A 147 -16.69 -11.11 -5.46
CA ASP A 147 -17.91 -11.04 -6.27
C ASP A 147 -19.03 -11.90 -5.64
N PRO A 148 -20.15 -11.28 -5.18
CA PRO A 148 -21.26 -12.03 -4.61
C PRO A 148 -22.00 -12.93 -5.61
N GLU A 149 -21.87 -12.69 -6.92
CA GLU A 149 -22.44 -13.54 -7.97
C GLU A 149 -21.60 -14.82 -8.18
N HIS A 150 -20.33 -14.78 -7.79
CA HIS A 150 -19.37 -15.88 -7.96
C HIS A 150 -18.52 -16.08 -6.68
N PRO A 151 -19.16 -16.44 -5.54
CA PRO A 151 -18.44 -16.61 -4.29
C PRO A 151 -17.39 -17.73 -4.41
N PRO A 152 -16.20 -17.56 -3.80
CA PRO A 152 -15.14 -18.55 -3.88
C PRO A 152 -15.57 -19.88 -3.26
N VAL A 153 -15.21 -20.98 -3.90
CA VAL A 153 -15.42 -22.35 -3.40
C VAL A 153 -14.09 -23.13 -3.38
N PRO A 154 -13.93 -24.17 -2.54
CA PRO A 154 -12.62 -24.83 -2.38
C PRO A 154 -12.04 -25.47 -3.64
N ASP A 155 -12.87 -25.88 -4.60
CA ASP A 155 -12.42 -26.43 -5.88
C ASP A 155 -12.23 -25.37 -6.98
N ALA A 156 -12.52 -24.10 -6.69
CA ALA A 156 -12.37 -23.00 -7.64
C ALA A 156 -10.91 -22.78 -8.02
N ARG A 157 -10.68 -22.56 -9.32
CA ARG A 157 -9.39 -22.10 -9.87
C ARG A 157 -9.47 -20.68 -10.41
N GLU A 158 -10.60 -20.03 -10.21
CA GLU A 158 -10.87 -18.66 -10.61
C GLU A 158 -11.35 -17.93 -9.37
N LEU A 159 -10.70 -16.82 -9.07
CA LEU A 159 -11.09 -15.90 -8.02
C LEU A 159 -11.76 -14.69 -8.67
N HIS A 160 -13.05 -14.55 -8.44
CA HIS A 160 -13.85 -13.43 -8.95
C HIS A 160 -13.85 -12.30 -7.93
N LEU A 161 -13.25 -11.18 -8.33
CA LEU A 161 -13.10 -9.98 -7.52
C LEU A 161 -13.91 -8.83 -8.12
N LEU A 162 -14.33 -7.94 -7.24
CA LEU A 162 -14.80 -6.61 -7.59
C LEU A 162 -13.73 -5.60 -7.22
N VAL A 163 -13.25 -4.87 -8.22
CA VAL A 163 -12.14 -3.91 -8.08
C VAL A 163 -12.69 -2.50 -8.23
N THR A 164 -12.57 -1.70 -7.17
CA THR A 164 -13.01 -0.30 -7.17
C THR A 164 -11.79 0.61 -7.21
N GLU A 165 -11.61 1.31 -8.33
CA GLU A 165 -10.55 2.31 -8.48
C GLU A 165 -10.73 3.46 -7.47
N MET A 166 -9.61 3.93 -6.89
CA MET A 166 -9.64 5.10 -6.00
C MET A 166 -9.40 6.43 -6.70
N ALA A 167 -8.71 6.42 -7.84
CA ALA A 167 -8.51 7.63 -8.64
C ALA A 167 -9.82 8.10 -9.29
N CYS A 168 -9.93 9.37 -9.61
CA CYS A 168 -11.16 9.91 -10.17
C CYS A 168 -11.37 9.40 -11.60
N ASN A 169 -12.56 8.83 -11.88
CA ASN A 169 -12.85 8.23 -13.19
C ASN A 169 -14.22 8.62 -13.76
N ASN A 170 -14.71 9.84 -13.49
CA ASN A 170 -15.97 10.35 -14.06
C ASN A 170 -17.22 9.47 -13.81
N GLY A 171 -17.19 8.57 -12.81
CA GLY A 171 -18.31 7.65 -12.56
C GLY A 171 -18.31 6.40 -13.45
N GLU A 172 -17.22 6.14 -14.18
CA GLU A 172 -17.05 4.94 -14.99
C GLU A 172 -16.28 3.88 -14.22
N ASP A 173 -16.46 2.62 -14.60
CA ASP A 173 -15.65 1.52 -14.08
C ASP A 173 -14.23 1.50 -14.70
N ALA A 174 -13.43 0.54 -14.26
CA ALA A 174 -12.07 0.32 -14.71
C ALA A 174 -11.95 -0.80 -15.76
N GLU A 175 -12.99 -1.06 -16.55
CA GLU A 175 -12.96 -2.10 -17.57
C GLU A 175 -11.73 -1.94 -18.49
N GLY A 176 -10.99 -3.04 -18.68
CA GLY A 176 -9.78 -3.08 -19.49
C GLY A 176 -8.53 -2.45 -18.83
N ARG A 177 -8.63 -1.80 -17.67
CA ARG A 177 -7.51 -1.11 -16.97
C ARG A 177 -7.04 -1.80 -15.70
N VAL A 178 -7.82 -2.74 -15.15
CA VAL A 178 -7.41 -3.54 -13.99
C VAL A 178 -6.22 -4.44 -14.33
N ARG A 179 -5.22 -4.50 -13.45
CA ARG A 179 -4.00 -5.32 -13.61
C ARG A 179 -3.69 -6.09 -12.33
N LEU A 180 -3.42 -7.38 -12.46
CA LEU A 180 -2.80 -8.17 -11.40
C LEU A 180 -1.31 -7.81 -11.34
N SER A 181 -0.91 -7.16 -10.25
CA SER A 181 0.47 -6.75 -10.01
C SER A 181 1.30 -7.88 -9.42
N ALA A 182 0.74 -8.59 -8.43
CA ALA A 182 1.37 -9.74 -7.79
C ALA A 182 0.33 -10.75 -7.33
N LEU A 183 0.73 -12.03 -7.33
CA LEU A 183 -0.02 -13.14 -6.78
C LEU A 183 0.94 -14.01 -5.98
N ALA A 184 0.68 -14.18 -4.69
CA ALA A 184 1.45 -15.06 -3.82
C ALA A 184 0.54 -16.12 -3.23
N VAL A 185 0.84 -17.38 -3.53
CA VAL A 185 0.10 -18.54 -3.05
C VAL A 185 0.90 -19.20 -1.93
N ARG A 186 0.25 -19.41 -0.79
CA ARG A 186 0.79 -20.10 0.40
C ARG A 186 -0.15 -21.25 0.78
N ASP A 187 0.23 -22.02 1.79
CA ASP A 187 -0.54 -23.17 2.25
C ASP A 187 -1.89 -22.75 2.86
N ASP A 188 -1.97 -21.56 3.46
CA ASP A 188 -3.11 -21.03 4.20
C ASP A 188 -3.78 -19.80 3.55
N ALA A 189 -3.14 -19.18 2.56
CA ALA A 189 -3.63 -17.95 1.95
C ALA A 189 -3.27 -17.81 0.46
N VAL A 190 -4.11 -17.08 -0.27
CA VAL A 190 -3.85 -16.54 -1.60
C VAL A 190 -3.85 -15.02 -1.48
N ALA A 191 -2.68 -14.42 -1.57
CA ALA A 191 -2.51 -12.97 -1.48
C ALA A 191 -2.44 -12.35 -2.88
N VAL A 192 -3.34 -11.40 -3.15
CA VAL A 192 -3.47 -10.70 -4.42
C VAL A 192 -3.09 -9.23 -4.25
N THR A 193 -2.35 -8.69 -5.21
CA THR A 193 -2.14 -7.26 -5.35
C THR A 193 -2.67 -6.85 -6.71
N VAL A 194 -3.70 -6.02 -6.71
CA VAL A 194 -4.34 -5.52 -7.93
C VAL A 194 -4.21 -4.00 -7.97
N GLY A 195 -3.83 -3.49 -9.13
CA GLY A 195 -3.80 -2.05 -9.42
C GLY A 195 -4.63 -1.73 -10.64
N VAL A 196 -4.81 -0.45 -10.92
CA VAL A 196 -5.57 0.05 -12.07
C VAL A 196 -4.72 1.02 -12.86
N GLU A 197 -4.58 0.79 -14.17
CA GLU A 197 -3.92 1.76 -15.05
C GLU A 197 -4.67 3.10 -15.03
N PRO A 198 -4.01 4.22 -14.70
CA PRO A 198 -4.67 5.52 -14.64
C PRO A 198 -5.26 5.92 -15.98
N ARG A 199 -6.41 6.60 -15.95
CA ARG A 199 -6.96 7.23 -17.15
C ARG A 199 -6.11 8.43 -17.57
N THR A 200 -5.98 8.64 -18.87
CA THR A 200 -5.40 9.88 -19.41
C THR A 200 -6.43 11.00 -19.47
N GLY A 201 -6.04 12.21 -19.06
CA GLY A 201 -6.88 13.41 -19.16
C GLY A 201 -7.60 13.77 -17.86
N GLU A 202 -8.38 14.85 -17.91
CA GLU A 202 -9.12 15.33 -16.73
C GLU A 202 -10.25 14.38 -16.35
N ALA A 203 -10.42 14.13 -15.05
CA ALA A 203 -11.49 13.31 -14.51
C ALA A 203 -12.05 13.89 -13.22
N ASN A 204 -13.37 13.78 -13.05
CA ASN A 204 -14.10 14.18 -11.87
C ASN A 204 -14.37 12.97 -10.96
N CYS A 205 -14.71 13.24 -9.69
CA CYS A 205 -14.80 12.23 -8.64
C CYS A 205 -16.23 12.05 -8.09
N PRO A 206 -17.22 11.60 -8.90
CA PRO A 206 -18.58 11.34 -8.39
C PRO A 206 -18.73 10.02 -7.61
N SER A 207 -17.64 9.28 -7.36
CA SER A 207 -17.54 7.83 -7.04
C SER A 207 -17.33 6.97 -8.29
N ASN A 208 -16.75 5.77 -8.13
CA ASN A 208 -16.48 4.82 -9.22
C ASN A 208 -17.22 3.49 -8.97
N PRO A 209 -17.91 2.92 -9.99
CA PRO A 209 -18.46 1.58 -9.89
C PRO A 209 -17.39 0.49 -9.75
N PRO A 210 -17.68 -0.63 -9.06
CA PRO A 210 -16.80 -1.78 -9.01
C PRO A 210 -16.67 -2.45 -10.38
N THR A 211 -15.47 -2.92 -10.71
CA THR A 211 -15.15 -3.61 -11.97
C THR A 211 -14.92 -5.09 -11.71
N PRO A 212 -15.67 -6.01 -12.35
CA PRO A 212 -15.39 -7.43 -12.28
C PRO A 212 -13.98 -7.77 -12.81
N PHE A 213 -13.23 -8.56 -12.06
CA PHE A 213 -11.90 -9.01 -12.41
C PHE A 213 -11.68 -10.45 -11.98
N VAL A 214 -11.12 -11.27 -12.86
CA VAL A 214 -10.88 -12.70 -12.59
C VAL A 214 -9.39 -12.94 -12.47
N VAL A 215 -8.98 -13.56 -11.36
CA VAL A 215 -7.61 -14.05 -11.14
C VAL A 215 -7.62 -15.56 -11.31
N GLU A 216 -6.82 -16.06 -12.26
CA GLU A 216 -6.62 -17.50 -12.44
C GLU A 216 -5.61 -18.04 -11.42
N LEU A 217 -5.91 -19.20 -10.85
CA LEU A 217 -5.08 -19.92 -9.89
C LEU A 217 -4.55 -21.21 -10.54
N ASP A 218 -3.26 -21.48 -10.37
CA ASP A 218 -2.64 -22.72 -10.84
C ASP A 218 -3.17 -23.98 -10.10
N GLU A 219 -3.63 -23.77 -8.86
CA GLU A 219 -4.17 -24.81 -7.98
C GLU A 219 -5.55 -24.40 -7.42
N PRO A 220 -6.44 -25.37 -7.12
CA PRO A 220 -7.75 -25.06 -6.51
C PRO A 220 -7.61 -24.33 -5.18
N LEU A 221 -8.41 -23.29 -4.92
CA LEU A 221 -8.32 -22.42 -3.73
C LEU A 221 -8.23 -23.18 -2.40
N GLY A 222 -8.93 -24.31 -2.26
CA GLY A 222 -8.98 -25.08 -1.01
C GLY A 222 -9.62 -24.27 0.11
N ASP A 223 -9.07 -24.40 1.32
CA ASP A 223 -9.52 -23.67 2.51
C ASP A 223 -8.74 -22.35 2.73
N ARG A 224 -7.99 -21.89 1.72
CA ARG A 224 -7.12 -20.72 1.84
C ARG A 224 -7.94 -19.44 1.85
N VAL A 225 -7.58 -18.51 2.72
CA VAL A 225 -8.16 -17.17 2.73
C VAL A 225 -7.62 -16.35 1.56
N VAL A 226 -8.44 -15.43 1.04
CA VAL A 226 -8.01 -14.49 0.00
C VAL A 226 -7.60 -13.19 0.69
N LEU A 227 -6.38 -12.72 0.45
CA LEU A 227 -5.84 -11.51 1.07
C LEU A 227 -5.62 -10.40 0.03
N ASP A 228 -6.06 -9.18 0.33
CA ASP A 228 -5.63 -7.95 -0.31
C ASP A 228 -4.24 -7.58 0.25
N ALA A 229 -3.22 -7.84 -0.55
CA ALA A 229 -1.83 -7.49 -0.27
C ALA A 229 -1.43 -6.14 -0.88
N SER A 230 -2.38 -5.36 -1.40
CA SER A 230 -2.14 -3.96 -1.76
C SER A 230 -2.19 -3.02 -0.56
N VAL A 231 -2.53 -3.53 0.63
CA VAL A 231 -2.59 -2.76 1.89
C VAL A 231 -1.69 -3.34 2.98
N HIS A 232 -1.35 -2.51 3.97
CA HIS A 232 -0.59 -2.90 5.16
C HIS A 232 -1.39 -2.72 6.46
N PRO A 233 -1.46 -3.75 7.33
CA PRO A 233 -1.13 -5.15 7.01
C PRO A 233 -2.06 -5.70 5.91
N ALA A 234 -1.63 -6.76 5.22
CA ALA A 234 -2.50 -7.45 4.26
C ALA A 234 -3.77 -7.96 4.98
N ARG A 235 -4.93 -7.83 4.34
CA ARG A 235 -6.24 -8.09 4.96
C ARG A 235 -7.07 -9.06 4.15
N GLU A 236 -7.99 -9.76 4.79
CA GLU A 236 -8.92 -10.65 4.10
C GLU A 236 -9.85 -9.86 3.16
N VAL A 237 -10.03 -10.37 1.94
CA VAL A 237 -11.01 -9.87 1.00
C VAL A 237 -12.35 -10.49 1.34
N VAL A 238 -13.32 -9.66 1.70
CA VAL A 238 -14.66 -10.08 2.09
C VAL A 238 -15.69 -9.72 1.02
N LEU A 239 -16.92 -10.21 1.19
CA LEU A 239 -18.06 -9.75 0.40
C LEU A 239 -18.34 -8.26 0.70
N PRO A 240 -18.83 -7.49 -0.29
CA PRO A 240 -19.09 -6.05 -0.18
C PRO A 240 -20.21 -5.68 0.79
#